data_AF-A0A923G9N2-F1
#
_entry.id   AF-A0A923G9N2-F1
#
_cell.length_a   1.000
_cell.length_b   1.000
_cell.length_c   1.000
_cell.angle_alpha   90.00
_cell.angle_beta   90.00
_cell.angle_gamma   90.00
#
_symmetry.space_group_name_H-M   'P 1'
#
loop_
_entity.id
_entity.type
_entity.pdbx_description
1 polymer ?
#
loop_
_entity_poly.entity_id
_entity_poly.type
_entity_poly.pdbx_seq_one_letter_code
_entity_poly.pdbx_strand_id
1 'polypeptide(L)' 'MTSRVDVAVMIGSGVPRSLQALGKRACWVVLVDGERRGTAFASRDEALECQAAWQRQVDRSHAA' A
#
# COMPACT_ATOMS: atom_id res chain seq x y z
N MET A 1 18.76 -2.16 10.13
CA MET A 1 17.33 -2.23 10.51
C MET A 1 16.56 -2.62 9.26
N THR A 2 15.91 -3.78 9.24
CA THR A 2 15.11 -4.21 8.08
C THR A 2 13.79 -3.46 8.11
N SER A 3 13.56 -2.52 7.18
CA SER A 3 12.26 -1.86 7.08
C SER A 3 11.21 -2.88 6.62
N ARG A 4 10.04 -2.86 7.27
CA ARG A 4 8.94 -3.77 6.99
C ARG A 4 7.97 -3.13 6.02
N VAL A 5 7.71 -3.81 4.90
CA VAL A 5 6.71 -3.36 3.91
C VAL A 5 5.48 -4.24 4.01
N ASP A 6 4.36 -3.67 4.44
CA ASP A 6 3.08 -4.37 4.64
C ASP A 6 2.02 -3.85 3.67
N VAL A 7 0.99 -4.67 3.39
CA VAL A 7 -0.22 -4.24 2.69
C VAL A 7 -1.38 -4.25 3.66
N ALA A 8 -2.03 -3.11 3.83
CA ALA A 8 -3.24 -2.97 4.65
C ALA A 8 -4.48 -2.78 3.76
N VAL A 9 -5.61 -3.27 4.24
CA VAL A 9 -6.92 -3.04 3.62
C VAL A 9 -7.69 -2.01 4.44
N MET A 10 -8.26 -1.01 3.76
CA MET A 10 -9.19 -0.06 4.36
C MET A 10 -10.59 -0.35 3.82
N ILE A 11 -11.57 -0.43 4.71
CA ILE A 11 -12.97 -0.76 4.39
C ILE A 11 -13.89 0.35 4.91
N GLY A 12 -14.96 0.64 4.17
CA GLY A 12 -15.96 1.62 4.58
C GLY A 12 -15.41 3.06 4.56
N SER A 13 -15.49 3.76 5.70
CA SER A 13 -15.07 5.18 5.81
C SER A 13 -13.57 5.40 5.58
N GLY A 14 -12.75 4.35 5.70
CA GLY A 14 -11.33 4.41 5.37
C GLY A 14 -11.03 4.48 3.87
N VAL A 15 -12.00 4.16 3.00
CA VAL A 15 -11.81 4.20 1.55
C VAL A 15 -11.86 5.65 1.05
N PRO A 16 -10.93 6.11 0.19
CA PRO A 16 -11.01 7.45 -0.39
C PRO A 16 -12.31 7.69 -1.18
N ARG A 17 -12.86 8.91 -1.10
CA ARG A 17 -14.12 9.26 -1.80
C ARG A 17 -14.06 9.02 -3.30
N SER A 18 -12.90 9.16 -3.94
CA SER A 18 -12.70 8.86 -5.36
C SER A 18 -12.97 7.38 -5.67
N LEU A 19 -12.50 6.46 -4.83
CA LEU A 19 -12.76 5.03 -4.97
C LEU A 19 -14.19 4.67 -4.57
N GLN A 20 -14.75 5.33 -3.56
CA GLN A 20 -16.17 5.16 -3.20
C GLN A 20 -17.11 5.57 -4.34
N ALA A 21 -16.82 6.68 -5.04
CA ALA A 21 -17.58 7.14 -6.20
C ALA A 21 -17.56 6.14 -7.36
N LEU A 22 -16.51 5.32 -7.45
CA LEU A 22 -16.38 4.20 -8.40
C LEU A 22 -17.06 2.91 -7.90
N GLY A 23 -17.79 2.98 -6.78
CA GLY A 23 -18.49 1.83 -6.17
C GLY A 23 -17.60 0.89 -5.36
N LYS A 24 -16.33 1.24 -5.10
CA LYS A 24 -15.42 0.41 -4.31
C LYS A 24 -15.69 0.61 -2.83
N ARG A 25 -15.87 -0.50 -2.10
CA ARG A 25 -16.10 -0.53 -0.64
C ARG A 25 -14.86 -0.93 0.18
N ALA A 26 -13.80 -1.33 -0.52
CA ALA A 26 -12.50 -1.63 0.04
C ALA A 26 -11.41 -1.04 -0.87
N CYS A 27 -10.27 -0.70 -0.28
CA CYS A 27 -9.05 -0.32 -0.99
C CYS A 27 -7.83 -0.82 -0.23
N TRP A 28 -6.71 -0.96 -0.94
CA TRP A 28 -5.46 -1.45 -0.39
C TRP A 28 -4.43 -0.34 -0.36
N VAL A 29 -3.58 -0.32 0.66
CA VAL A 29 -2.48 0.64 0.78
C VAL A 29 -1.22 -0.08 1.21
N VAL A 30 -0.08 0.41 0.72
CA VAL A 30 1.23 -0.07 1.17
C VAL A 30 1.66 0.75 2.38
N LEU A 31 2.11 0.06 3.41
CA LEU A 31 2.71 0.64 4.60
C LEU A 31 4.20 0.31 4.62
N VAL A 32 5.04 1.28 4.93
CA VAL A 32 6.48 1.07 5.19
C VAL A 32 6.72 1.48 6.64
N ASP A 33 7.17 0.54 7.46
CA ASP A 33 7.38 0.74 8.90
C ASP A 33 6.13 1.29 9.62
N GLY A 34 4.95 0.87 9.16
CA GLY A 34 3.65 1.31 9.70
C GLY A 34 3.13 2.64 9.14
N GLU A 35 3.92 3.37 8.36
CA GLU A 35 3.48 4.60 7.70
C GLU A 35 2.93 4.32 6.31
N ARG A 36 1.79 4.95 5.96
CA ARG A 36 1.20 4.82 4.63
C ARG A 36 2.08 5.48 3.58
N ARG A 37 2.52 4.69 2.59
CA ARG A 37 3.32 5.16 1.45
C ARG A 37 2.55 4.93 0.15
N GLY A 38 2.22 6.02 -0.54
CA GLY A 38 1.58 5.99 -1.86
C GLY A 38 0.05 6.13 -1.85
N THR A 39 -0.54 5.77 -2.99
CA THR A 39 -1.98 5.89 -3.26
C THR A 39 -2.76 4.68 -2.73
N ALA A 40 -4.08 4.84 -2.61
CA ALA A 40 -4.95 3.70 -2.36
C ALA A 40 -5.22 2.96 -3.68
N PHE A 41 -4.95 1.66 -3.69
CA PHE A 41 -5.16 0.76 -4.81
C PHE A 41 -6.58 0.20 -4.79
N ALA A 42 -7.14 0.01 -5.99
CA ALA A 42 -8.49 -0.50 -6.17
C ALA A 42 -8.54 -2.03 -6.11
N SER A 43 -7.40 -2.69 -6.24
CA SER A 43 -7.24 -4.14 -6.13
C SER A 43 -6.08 -4.51 -5.20
N ARG A 44 -6.11 -5.75 -4.69
CA ARG A 44 -5.04 -6.31 -3.87
C ARG A 44 -3.76 -6.53 -4.68
N ASP A 45 -3.89 -6.97 -5.92
CA ASP A 45 -2.76 -7.36 -6.75
C ASP A 45 -1.90 -6.14 -7.10
N GLU A 46 -2.52 -5.01 -7.45
CA GLU A 46 -1.82 -3.72 -7.62
C GLU A 46 -1.01 -3.33 -6.36
N ALA A 47 -1.60 -3.52 -5.17
CA ALA A 47 -0.93 -3.21 -3.92
C ALA A 47 0.24 -4.16 -3.63
N LEU A 48 0.15 -5.45 -4.02
CA LEU A 48 1.23 -6.42 -3.88
C LEU A 48 2.38 -6.15 -4.85
N GLU A 49 2.08 -5.77 -6.09
CA GLU A 49 3.11 -5.33 -7.05
C GLU A 49 3.87 -4.12 -6.51
N CYS A 50 3.14 -3.16 -5.92
CA CYS A 50 3.73 -2.00 -5.28
C CYS A 50 4.55 -2.39 -4.03
N GLN A 51 4.06 -3.32 -3.20
CA GLN A 51 4.79 -3.85 -2.05
C GLN A 51 6.13 -4.46 -2.49
N ALA A 52 6.14 -5.28 -3.54
CA ALA A 52 7.36 -5.88 -4.07
C ALA A 52 8.34 -4.83 -4.61
N ALA A 53 7.84 -3.77 -5.25
CA ALA A 53 8.66 -2.64 -5.67
C ALA A 53 9.29 -1.89 -4.47
N TRP A 54 8.50 -1.62 -3.43
CA TRP A 54 8.97 -1.01 -2.19
C TRP A 54 10.00 -1.86 -1.47
N GLN A 55 9.78 -3.18 -1.37
CA GLN A 55 10.73 -4.09 -0.73
C GLN A 55 12.09 -4.02 -1.42
N ARG A 56 12.13 -4.07 -2.76
CA ARG A 56 13.38 -3.93 -3.52
C ARG A 56 14.07 -2.58 -3.29
N GLN A 57 13.29 -1.50 -3.15
CA GLN A 57 13.84 -0.17 -2.90
C GLN A 57 14.42 -0.06 -1.48
N VAL A 58 13.72 -0.60 -0.48
CA VAL A 58 14.18 -0.68 0.90
C VAL A 58 15.47 -1.49 0.97
N ASP A 59 15.51 -2.66 0.34
CA ASP A 59 16.68 -3.54 0.33
C ASP A 59 17.89 -2.82 -0.30
N ARG A 60 17.67 -2.09 -1.41
CA ARG A 60 18.71 -1.27 -2.04
C ARG A 60 19.19 -0.14 -1.14
N SER A 61 18.28 0.54 -0.45
CA SER A 61 18.62 1.69 0.43
C SER A 61 19.38 1.24 1.68
N HIS A 62 19.16 0.02 2.14
CA HIS A 62 19.87 -0.57 3.28
C HIS A 62 21.23 -1.18 2.89
N ALA A 63 21.50 -1.39 1.59
CA ALA A 63 22.77 -1.90 1.07
C ALA A 63 23.76 -0.79 0.67
N ALA A 64 23.38 0.48 0.79
CA ALA A 64 24.19 1.66 0.50
C ALA A 64 24.76 2.28 1.79
#